data_AF-A0A6B2QTQ7-F1
#
_entry.id   AF-A0A6B2QTQ7-F1
#
_cell.length_a   1.000
_cell.length_b   1.000
_cell.length_c   1.000
_cell.angle_alpha   90.00
_cell.angle_beta   90.00
_cell.angle_gamma   90.00
#
_symmetry.space_group_name_H-M   'P 1'
#
loop_
_entity.id
_entity.type
_entity.pdbx_description
1 polymer ?
#
loop_
_entity_poly.entity_id
_entity_poly.type
_entity_poly.pdbx_seq_one_letter_code
_entity_poly.pdbx_strand_id
1 'polypeptide(L)'
;KDSKTPDEVNAVYRYTRTWDDEQMKPILLATHKRLEELEKEKASANEPPSLMVLIQTAPDLTTLDALEIDVAARDPQIQPKLMGYIRKRRYELENPAVSQPEAEPDFLLGDGF
;
A
#
# COMPACT_ATOMS: atom_id res chain seq x y z
N LYS A 1 -29.85 25.04 -3.47
CA LYS A 1 -30.63 25.10 -4.72
C LYS A 1 -29.60 25.27 -5.83
N ASP A 2 -29.03 24.16 -6.30
CA ASP A 2 -28.04 24.16 -7.39
C ASP A 2 -28.79 24.08 -8.70
N SER A 3 -28.98 25.23 -9.34
CA SER A 3 -29.49 25.28 -10.71
C SER A 3 -28.47 26.05 -11.54
N LYS A 4 -27.34 25.38 -11.85
CA LYS A 4 -26.33 25.91 -12.76
C LYS A 4 -26.91 25.88 -14.16
N THR A 5 -27.26 27.04 -14.68
CA THR A 5 -27.74 27.15 -16.06
C THR A 5 -26.60 26.80 -17.03
N PRO A 6 -26.88 26.26 -18.23
CA PRO A 6 -25.85 26.02 -19.25
C PRO A 6 -25.03 27.27 -19.58
N ASP A 7 -25.64 28.46 -19.47
CA ASP A 7 -24.97 29.73 -19.67
C ASP A 7 -23.97 30.07 -18.55
N GLU A 8 -24.28 29.80 -17.28
CA GLU A 8 -23.30 29.95 -16.19
C GLU A 8 -22.11 29.00 -16.35
N VAL A 9 -22.37 27.76 -16.78
CA VAL A 9 -21.29 26.79 -17.03
C VAL A 9 -20.40 27.25 -18.20
N ASN A 10 -21.00 27.73 -19.30
CA ASN A 10 -20.27 28.30 -20.42
C ASN A 10 -19.58 29.64 -20.07
N ALA A 11 -20.07 30.36 -19.08
CA ALA A 11 -19.44 31.59 -18.59
C ALA A 11 -18.15 31.30 -17.80
N VAL A 12 -18.13 30.26 -16.96
CA VAL A 12 -16.92 29.82 -16.23
C VAL A 12 -15.77 29.51 -17.21
N TYR A 13 -16.07 28.91 -18.36
CA TYR A 13 -15.09 28.66 -19.42
C TYR A 13 -14.54 29.96 -20.06
N ARG A 14 -15.39 30.97 -20.25
CA ARG A 14 -14.99 32.26 -20.81
C ARG A 14 -14.18 33.11 -19.84
N TYR A 15 -14.55 33.12 -18.56
CA TYR A 15 -13.87 33.93 -17.55
C TYR A 15 -12.48 33.40 -17.19
N THR A 16 -12.30 32.08 -17.08
CA THR A 16 -11.01 31.48 -16.70
C THR A 16 -9.94 31.55 -17.81
N ARG A 17 -10.36 31.75 -19.07
CA ARG A 17 -9.45 31.87 -20.22
C ARG A 17 -8.80 33.26 -20.35
N THR A 18 -9.30 34.27 -19.64
CA THR A 18 -8.80 35.65 -19.64
C THR A 18 -8.23 36.07 -18.29
N TRP A 19 -7.98 35.13 -17.39
CA TRP A 19 -7.40 35.45 -16.09
C TRP A 19 -5.96 35.93 -16.27
N ASP A 20 -5.69 37.09 -15.66
CA ASP A 20 -4.35 37.63 -15.53
C ASP A 20 -3.53 36.79 -14.53
N ASP A 21 -2.22 36.90 -14.56
CA ASP A 21 -1.30 36.06 -13.79
C ASP A 21 -1.63 36.07 -12.29
N GLU A 22 -2.09 37.20 -11.76
CA GLU A 22 -2.48 37.32 -10.35
C GLU A 22 -3.70 36.48 -9.97
N GLN A 23 -4.64 36.30 -10.89
CA GLN A 23 -5.84 35.49 -10.69
C GLN A 23 -5.55 34.01 -10.89
N MET A 24 -4.51 33.67 -11.67
CA MET A 24 -4.03 32.30 -11.84
C MET A 24 -3.19 31.79 -10.66
N LYS A 25 -2.47 32.67 -9.96
CA LYS A 25 -1.63 32.34 -8.78
C LYS A 25 -2.27 31.37 -7.78
N PRO A 26 -3.51 31.57 -7.29
CA PRO A 26 -4.10 30.65 -6.31
C PRO A 26 -4.33 29.24 -6.86
N ILE A 27 -4.69 29.10 -8.15
CA ILE A 27 -4.86 27.79 -8.80
C ILE A 27 -3.50 27.11 -8.98
N LEU A 28 -2.51 27.86 -9.44
CA LEU A 28 -1.16 27.34 -9.63
C LEU A 28 -0.56 26.86 -8.31
N LEU A 29 -0.72 27.63 -7.24
CA LEU A 29 -0.26 27.28 -5.90
C LEU A 29 -1.00 26.05 -5.34
N ALA A 30 -2.32 25.97 -5.53
CA ALA A 30 -3.10 24.79 -5.15
C ALA A 30 -2.68 23.54 -5.94
N THR A 31 -2.36 23.70 -7.23
CA THR A 31 -1.89 22.61 -8.10
C THR A 31 -0.52 22.12 -7.66
N HIS A 32 0.43 23.02 -7.41
CA HIS A 32 1.75 22.66 -6.88
C HIS A 32 1.65 21.93 -5.54
N LYS A 33 0.82 22.43 -4.63
CA LYS A 33 0.59 21.77 -3.34
C LYS A 33 0.03 20.36 -3.51
N ARG A 34 -0.95 20.17 -4.41
CA ARG A 34 -1.51 18.83 -4.67
C ARG A 34 -0.49 17.89 -5.33
N LEU A 35 0.35 18.39 -6.23
CA LEU A 35 1.44 17.61 -6.82
C LEU A 35 2.45 17.17 -5.76
N GLU A 36 2.83 18.07 -4.85
CA GLU A 36 3.74 17.75 -3.74
C GLU A 36 3.13 16.72 -2.78
N GLU A 37 1.84 16.86 -2.45
CA GLU A 37 1.10 15.85 -1.67
C GLU A 37 1.09 14.48 -2.36
N LEU A 38 0.82 14.44 -3.67
CA LEU A 38 0.84 13.20 -4.45
C LEU A 38 2.24 12.58 -4.55
N GLU A 39 3.30 13.39 -4.63
CA GLU A 39 4.69 12.92 -4.57
C GLU A 39 5.02 12.35 -3.20
N LYS A 40 4.56 12.99 -2.10
CA LYS A 40 4.71 12.47 -0.73
C LYS A 40 3.91 11.18 -0.52
N GLU A 41 2.69 11.09 -1.04
CA GLU A 41 1.87 9.87 -1.02
C GLU A 41 2.60 8.74 -1.76
N LYS A 42 3.16 9.00 -2.95
CA LYS A 42 3.97 8.03 -3.70
C LYS A 42 5.26 7.64 -2.97
N ALA A 43 5.93 8.59 -2.33
CA ALA A 43 7.15 8.31 -1.57
C ALA A 43 6.86 7.47 -0.33
N SER A 44 5.73 7.72 0.36
CA SER A 44 5.29 6.89 1.50
C SER A 44 4.93 5.46 1.10
N ALA A 45 4.49 5.25 -0.13
CA ALA A 45 4.28 3.92 -0.71
C ALA A 45 5.58 3.24 -1.18
N ASN A 46 6.69 3.98 -1.23
CA ASN A 46 7.99 3.53 -1.73
C ASN A 46 9.05 3.44 -0.62
N GLU A 47 8.67 3.65 0.64
CA GLU A 47 9.51 3.24 1.76
C GLU A 47 9.64 1.72 1.71
N PRO A 48 10.88 1.18 1.68
CA PRO A 48 11.07 -0.25 1.61
C PRO A 48 10.36 -0.89 2.81
N PRO A 49 9.52 -1.91 2.59
CA PRO A 49 8.76 -2.54 3.65
C PRO A 49 9.69 -2.96 4.78
N SER A 50 9.25 -2.73 6.02
CA SER A 50 10.09 -3.06 7.17
C SER A 50 10.52 -4.53 7.12
N LEU A 51 11.73 -4.81 7.61
CA LEU A 51 12.32 -6.16 7.57
C LEU A 51 11.43 -7.20 8.28
N MET A 52 10.67 -6.77 9.28
CA MET A 52 9.62 -7.57 9.92
C MET A 52 8.53 -8.00 8.94
N VAL A 53 8.02 -7.08 8.10
CA VAL A 53 6.99 -7.37 7.10
C VAL A 53 7.56 -8.34 6.06
N LEU A 54 8.78 -8.10 5.60
CA LEU A 54 9.47 -8.99 4.65
C LEU A 54 9.58 -10.43 5.19
N ILE A 55 9.92 -10.60 6.47
CA ILE A 55 9.95 -11.92 7.12
C ILE A 55 8.56 -12.55 7.15
N GLN A 56 7.52 -11.80 7.50
CA GLN A 56 6.15 -12.33 7.60
C GLN A 56 5.56 -12.71 6.24
N THR A 57 5.94 -12.01 5.17
CA THR A 57 5.45 -12.26 3.81
C THR A 57 6.40 -13.10 2.97
N ALA A 58 7.46 -13.67 3.56
CA ALA A 58 8.45 -14.47 2.84
C ALA A 58 7.76 -15.68 2.17
N PRO A 59 7.87 -15.85 0.84
CA PRO A 59 7.16 -16.90 0.11
C PRO A 59 7.74 -18.30 0.31
N ASP A 60 9.04 -18.41 0.58
CA ASP A 60 9.74 -19.69 0.67
C ASP A 60 10.92 -19.64 1.66
N LEU A 61 11.43 -20.82 2.03
CA LEU A 61 12.51 -20.94 3.01
C LEU A 61 13.81 -20.27 2.54
N THR A 62 14.09 -20.27 1.23
CA THR A 62 15.29 -19.65 0.67
C THR A 62 15.25 -18.12 0.82
N THR A 63 14.10 -17.49 0.58
CA THR A 63 13.91 -16.05 0.85
C THR A 63 14.00 -15.72 2.33
N LEU A 64 13.52 -16.61 3.19
CA LEU A 64 13.60 -16.44 4.64
C LEU A 64 15.06 -16.50 5.15
N ASP A 65 15.87 -17.41 4.60
CA ASP A 65 17.29 -17.54 4.94
C ASP A 65 18.10 -16.31 4.49
N ALA A 66 17.78 -15.72 3.34
CA ALA A 66 18.39 -14.47 2.90
C ALA A 66 18.08 -13.32 3.89
N LEU A 67 16.83 -13.22 4.36
CA LEU A 67 16.44 -12.23 5.37
C LEU A 67 17.10 -12.47 6.72
N GLU A 68 17.45 -13.72 7.09
CA GLU A 68 18.21 -14.03 8.30
C GLU A 68 19.59 -13.35 8.30
N ILE A 69 20.24 -13.29 7.13
CA ILE A 69 21.52 -12.58 6.96
C ILE A 69 21.32 -11.07 7.17
N ASP A 70 20.27 -10.49 6.60
CA ASP A 70 19.96 -9.06 6.77
C ASP A 70 19.58 -8.70 8.21
N VAL A 71 18.95 -9.62 8.95
CA VAL A 71 18.71 -9.49 10.40
C VAL A 71 20.04 -9.46 11.15
N ALA A 72 20.96 -10.36 10.84
CA ALA A 72 22.27 -10.42 11.51
C ALA A 72 23.12 -9.15 11.29
N ALA A 73 22.90 -8.43 10.18
CA ALA A 73 23.52 -7.14 9.91
C ALA A 73 22.84 -5.95 10.64
N ARG A 74 21.71 -6.17 11.32
CA ARG A 74 20.96 -5.14 12.05
C ARG A 74 21.47 -4.97 13.49
N ASP A 75 20.96 -3.93 14.17
CA ASP A 75 21.31 -3.61 15.55
C ASP A 75 21.12 -4.83 16.50
N PRO A 76 22.10 -5.17 17.35
CA PRO A 76 22.00 -6.30 18.28
C PRO A 76 20.76 -6.27 19.19
N GLN A 77 20.21 -5.09 19.48
CA GLN A 77 19.01 -4.94 20.30
C GLN A 77 17.73 -5.36 19.56
N ILE A 78 17.68 -5.21 18.22
CA ILE A 78 16.50 -5.58 17.42
C ILE A 78 16.55 -7.03 16.89
N GLN A 79 17.75 -7.62 16.80
CA GLN A 79 17.96 -8.99 16.32
C GLN A 79 17.08 -10.05 17.01
N PRO A 80 16.95 -10.12 18.36
CA PRO A 80 16.16 -11.16 19.01
C PRO A 80 14.68 -11.13 18.60
N LYS A 81 14.14 -9.93 18.38
CA LYS A 81 12.75 -9.73 17.96
C LYS A 81 12.53 -10.22 16.52
N LEU A 82 13.44 -9.88 15.61
CA LEU A 82 13.37 -10.29 14.21
C LEU A 82 13.59 -11.80 14.03
N MET A 83 14.53 -12.39 14.77
CA MET A 83 14.74 -13.84 14.79
C MET A 83 13.50 -14.60 15.29
N GLY A 84 12.72 -14.02 16.20
CA GLY A 84 11.43 -14.57 16.62
C GLY A 84 10.43 -14.68 15.45
N TYR A 85 10.36 -13.68 14.58
CA TYR A 85 9.52 -13.73 13.38
C TYR A 85 10.04 -14.74 12.35
N ILE A 86 11.36 -14.88 12.19
CA ILE A 86 11.95 -15.89 11.28
C ILE A 86 11.55 -17.29 11.70
N ARG A 87 11.69 -17.63 12.99
CA ARG A 87 11.28 -18.94 13.51
C ARG A 87 9.80 -19.23 13.28
N LYS A 88 8.95 -18.22 13.50
CA LYS A 88 7.51 -18.35 13.26
C LYS A 88 7.21 -18.60 11.78
N ARG A 89 7.81 -17.81 10.88
CA ARG A 89 7.61 -17.98 9.43
C ARG A 89 8.15 -19.31 8.93
N ARG A 90 9.30 -19.75 9.42
CA ARG A 90 9.88 -21.05 9.07
C ARG A 90 8.91 -22.19 9.41
N TYR A 91 8.30 -22.15 10.61
CA TYR A 91 7.27 -23.11 10.99
C TYR A 91 6.03 -23.07 10.07
N GLU A 92 5.56 -21.88 9.70
CA GLU A 92 4.42 -21.70 8.78
C GLU A 92 4.70 -22.25 7.37
N LEU A 93 5.95 -22.14 6.90
CA LEU A 93 6.39 -22.62 5.59
C LEU A 93 6.68 -24.13 5.60
N GLU A 94 7.24 -24.67 6.68
CA GLU A 94 7.47 -26.10 6.87
C GLU A 94 6.17 -26.88 7.14
N ASN A 95 5.16 -26.22 7.70
CA ASN A 95 3.84 -26.79 7.98
C ASN A 95 2.73 -26.07 7.20
N PRO A 96 2.57 -26.35 5.89
CA PRO A 96 1.61 -25.66 5.03
C PRO A 96 0.14 -25.85 5.46
N ALA A 97 -0.16 -26.84 6.32
CA ALA A 97 -1.49 -27.08 6.88
C ALA A 97 -1.98 -25.95 7.82
N VAL A 98 -1.10 -25.09 8.33
CA VAL A 98 -1.46 -23.97 9.21
C VAL A 98 -1.69 -22.67 8.42
N SER A 99 -1.23 -22.63 7.17
CA SER A 99 -1.22 -21.41 6.32
C SER A 99 -2.23 -21.47 5.17
N GLN A 100 -2.98 -22.56 5.01
CA GLN A 100 -4.12 -22.60 4.09
C GLN A 100 -5.29 -21.82 4.70
N PRO A 101 -5.73 -20.69 4.12
CA PRO A 101 -7.16 -20.38 4.19
C PRO A 101 -7.85 -21.59 3.57
N GLU A 102 -8.74 -22.21 4.34
CA GLU A 102 -9.54 -23.37 3.96
C GLU A 102 -9.89 -23.30 2.47
N ALA A 103 -9.28 -24.21 1.70
CA ALA A 103 -9.65 -24.42 0.32
C ALA A 103 -11.15 -24.75 0.31
N GLU A 104 -11.91 -23.90 -0.37
CA GLU A 104 -13.28 -24.08 -0.88
C GLU A 104 -14.28 -24.76 0.07
N PRO A 105 -15.39 -24.10 0.48
CA PRO A 105 -16.50 -24.85 1.04
C PRO A 105 -17.02 -25.80 -0.05
N ASP A 106 -16.66 -27.07 0.12
CA ASP A 106 -17.13 -28.22 -0.63
C ASP A 106 -18.66 -28.28 -0.44
N PHE A 107 -19.40 -27.64 -1.35
CA PHE A 107 -20.85 -27.74 -1.44
C PHE A 107 -21.22 -29.14 -1.97
N LEU A 108 -20.91 -30.17 -1.18
CA LEU A 108 -21.48 -31.50 -1.24
C LEU A 108 -22.46 -31.68 -0.08
N LEU A 109 -23.57 -30.94 -0.11
CA LEU A 109 -24.86 -31.47 0.34
C LEU A 109 -25.57 -31.90 -0.95
N GLY A 110 -25.79 -33.17 -1.26
CA GLY A 110 -26.10 -34.30 -0.40
C GLY A 110 -27.31 -34.94 -1.05
N ASP A 111 -27.12 -36.11 -1.65
CA ASP A 111 -28.23 -36.99 -2.04
C ASP A 111 -29.12 -37.23 -0.82
N GLY A 112 -30.44 -37.03 -0.98
CA GLY A 112 -31.38 -37.22 0.13
C GLY A 112 -32.84 -37.00 -0.22
N PHE A 113 -33.45 -38.05 -0.79
CA PHE A 113 -34.88 -38.39 -0.95
C PHE A 113 -35.64 -37.91 -2.19
#